data_AF-A0A350D0R7-F1
#
_entry.id   AF-A0A350D0R7-F1
#
_cell.length_a   1.000
_cell.length_b   1.000
_cell.length_c   1.000
_cell.angle_alpha   90.00
_cell.angle_beta   90.00
_cell.angle_gamma   90.00
#
_symmetry.space_group_name_H-M   'P 1'
#
loop_
_entity.id
_entity.type
_entity.pdbx_description
1 polymer ?
#
loop_
_entity_poly.entity_id
_entity_poly.type
_entity_poly.pdbx_seq_one_letter_code
_entity_poly.pdbx_strand_id
1 'polypeptide(L)' 'MKKFIMVVALVAPLFGFAGTNHPALDTLLELLTDKGIITPEEAMKLSEQLRKDMDERNKEIQSMIKKALEEKSK' A
#
# COMPACT_ATOMS: atom_id res chain seq x y z
N MET A 1 -13.32 -8.02 -19.34
CA MET A 1 -11.84 -8.05 -19.41
C MET A 1 -11.19 -6.66 -19.27
N LYS A 2 -11.60 -5.63 -20.02
CA LYS A 2 -11.00 -4.28 -19.92
C LYS A 2 -11.07 -3.62 -18.53
N LYS A 3 -12.18 -3.78 -17.79
CA LYS A 3 -12.34 -3.23 -16.42
C LYS A 3 -11.38 -3.86 -15.40
N PHE A 4 -11.14 -5.17 -15.49
CA PHE A 4 -10.24 -5.89 -14.57
C PHE A 4 -8.78 -5.46 -14.74
N ILE A 5 -8.34 -5.29 -15.99
CA ILE A 5 -6.96 -4.84 -16.28
C ILE A 5 -6.73 -3.42 -15.75
N MET A 6 -7.74 -2.55 -15.85
CA MET A 6 -7.66 -1.18 -15.34
C MET A 6 -7.58 -1.16 -13.80
N VAL A 7 -8.34 -2.01 -13.11
CA VAL A 7 -8.25 -2.17 -11.65
C VAL A 7 -6.86 -2.67 -11.28
N VAL A 8 -6.37 -3.76 -11.88
CA VAL A 8 -5.03 -4.31 -11.62
C VAL A 8 -3.92 -3.28 -11.86
N ALA A 9 -4.01 -2.48 -12.92
CA ALA A 9 -3.06 -1.40 -13.21
C ALA A 9 -3.13 -0.22 -12.22
N LEU A 10 -4.29 0.01 -11.58
CA LEU A 10 -4.47 1.03 -10.54
C LEU A 10 -4.02 0.55 -9.14
N VAL A 11 -4.15 -0.74 -8.82
CA VAL A 11 -3.64 -1.31 -7.56
C VAL A 11 -2.17 -1.74 -7.63
N ALA A 12 -1.60 -2.04 -8.81
CA ALA A 12 -0.19 -2.39 -8.93
C ALA A 12 0.79 -1.32 -8.36
N PRO A 13 0.56 -0.01 -8.56
CA PRO A 13 1.32 1.04 -7.91
C PRO A 13 1.23 1.00 -6.38
N LEU A 14 0.10 0.57 -5.81
CA LEU A 14 -0.06 0.41 -4.36
C LEU A 14 0.92 -0.62 -3.77
N PHE A 15 1.33 -1.62 -4.55
CA PHE A 15 2.37 -2.57 -4.15
C PHE A 15 3.79 -2.00 -4.30
N GLY A 16 3.99 -1.01 -5.19
CA GLY A 16 5.24 -0.29 -5.41
C GLY A 16 5.49 0.84 -4.39
N PHE A 17 4.47 1.29 -3.67
CA PHE A 17 4.60 2.12 -2.46
C PHE A 17 5.11 1.29 -1.27
N ALA A 18 6.24 0.63 -1.46
CA ALA A 18 6.99 0.03 -0.38
C ALA A 18 7.51 1.14 0.54
N GLY A 19 6.94 1.26 1.73
CA GLY A 19 7.62 1.85 2.89
C GLY A 19 7.31 3.30 3.25
N THR A 20 6.34 3.97 2.61
CA THR A 20 5.95 5.32 3.06
C THR A 20 4.45 5.46 3.11
N ASN A 21 3.98 6.10 4.19
CA ASN A 21 2.62 6.61 4.37
C ASN A 21 2.40 7.70 3.30
N HIS A 22 2.27 7.27 2.05
CA HIS A 22 2.52 8.12 0.89
C HIS A 22 1.25 8.88 0.52
N PRO A 23 1.29 10.21 0.35
CA PRO A 23 0.11 11.03 0.01
C PRO A 23 -0.65 10.54 -1.22
N ALA A 24 0.04 9.83 -2.12
CA ALA A 24 -0.56 9.25 -3.32
C ALA A 24 -1.64 8.19 -3.03
N LEU A 25 -1.59 7.48 -1.89
CA LEU A 25 -2.66 6.55 -1.52
C LEU A 25 -3.95 7.32 -1.25
N ASP A 26 -3.86 8.38 -0.45
CA ASP A 26 -5.01 9.22 -0.11
C ASP A 26 -5.60 9.87 -1.37
N THR A 27 -4.74 10.40 -2.26
CA THR A 27 -5.16 10.96 -3.56
C THR A 27 -5.82 9.92 -4.48
N LEU A 28 -5.31 8.68 -4.50
CA LEU A 28 -5.91 7.62 -5.31
C LEU A 28 -7.29 7.23 -4.79
N LEU A 29 -7.43 7.08 -3.48
CA LEU A 29 -8.71 6.75 -2.85
C LEU A 29 -9.74 7.86 -3.09
N GLU A 30 -9.34 9.12 -2.94
CA GLU A 30 -10.17 10.28 -3.26
C GLU A 30 -10.64 10.25 -4.72
N LEU A 31 -9.74 10.02 -5.69
CA LEU A 31 -10.10 9.90 -7.10
C LEU A 31 -11.06 8.75 -7.40
N LEU A 32 -10.94 7.62 -6.69
CA LEU A 32 -11.84 6.47 -6.86
C LEU A 32 -13.22 6.76 -6.26
N THR A 33 -13.26 7.47 -5.12
CA THR A 33 -14.51 7.93 -4.49
C THR A 33 -15.21 8.97 -5.37
N ASP A 34 -14.50 9.97 -5.88
CA ASP A 34 -15.05 11.02 -6.77
C ASP A 34 -15.65 10.45 -8.06
N LYS A 35 -15.06 9.36 -8.57
CA LYS A 35 -15.57 8.65 -9.75
C LYS A 35 -16.73 7.70 -9.44
N GLY A 36 -17.15 7.60 -8.18
CA GLY A 36 -18.19 6.68 -7.73
C GLY A 36 -17.80 5.21 -7.90
N ILE A 37 -16.51 4.90 -7.96
CA ILE A 37 -16.01 3.53 -8.12
C ILE A 37 -16.05 2.79 -6.77
N ILE A 38 -15.76 3.50 -5.69
CA ILE A 38 -15.84 3.01 -4.31
C ILE A 38 -16.62 4.02 -3.44
N THR A 39 -17.25 3.56 -2.37
CA THR A 39 -17.89 4.46 -1.41
C THR A 39 -16.86 5.13 -0.50
N PRO A 40 -17.20 6.25 0.17
CA PRO A 40 -16.32 6.85 1.19
C PRO A 40 -15.97 5.87 2.32
N GLU A 41 -16.90 5.00 2.70
CA GLU A 41 -16.70 3.99 3.75
C GLU A 41 -15.73 2.89 3.30
N GLU A 42 -15.80 2.48 2.03
CA GLU A 42 -14.85 1.54 1.43
C GLU A 42 -13.46 2.16 1.33
N ALA A 43 -13.37 3.44 0.94
CA ALA A 43 -12.10 4.18 0.90
C ALA A 43 -11.44 4.25 2.28
N MET A 44 -12.20 4.55 3.34
CA MET A 44 -11.68 4.54 4.71
C MET A 44 -11.16 3.16 5.13
N LYS A 45 -11.93 2.10 4.90
CA LYS A 45 -11.51 0.73 5.26
C LYS A 45 -10.26 0.29 4.49
N LEU A 46 -10.19 0.60 3.20
CA LEU A 46 -9.02 0.31 2.37
C LEU A 46 -7.79 1.07 2.86
N SER A 47 -7.93 2.35 3.20
CA SER A 47 -6.85 3.15 3.77
C SER A 47 -6.32 2.53 5.07
N GLU A 48 -7.20 2.17 6.01
CA GLU A 48 -6.79 1.59 7.30
C GLU A 48 -6.08 0.25 7.13
N GLN A 49 -6.63 -0.64 6.30
CA GLN A 49 -6.04 -1.95 6.02
C GLN A 49 -4.66 -1.81 5.38
N LEU A 50 -4.54 -0.98 4.33
CA LEU A 50 -3.28 -0.77 3.64
C LEU A 50 -2.22 -0.17 4.57
N ARG A 51 -2.58 0.78 5.43
CA ARG A 51 -1.65 1.35 6.42
C ARG A 51 -1.15 0.30 7.41
N LYS A 52 -2.05 -0.56 7.91
CA LYS A 52 -1.66 -1.65 8.81
C LYS A 52 -0.73 -2.65 8.13
N ASP A 53 -1.05 -3.07 6.91
CA ASP A 53 -0.23 -4.01 6.14
C ASP A 53 1.15 -3.42 5.83
N MET A 54 1.22 -2.12 5.53
CA MET A 54 2.49 -1.41 5.32
C MET A 54 3.34 -1.37 6.60
N ASP A 55 2.75 -1.09 7.76
CA ASP A 55 3.46 -1.08 9.04
C ASP A 55 4.01 -2.45 9.42
N GLU A 56 3.23 -3.52 9.19
CA GLU A 56 3.68 -4.89 9.42
C GLU A 56 4.84 -5.27 8.51
N ARG A 57 4.73 -4.99 7.20
CA ARG A 57 5.83 -5.20 6.25
C ARG A 57 7.07 -4.39 6.59
N ASN A 58 6.92 -3.15 7.06
CA ASN A 58 8.06 -2.32 7.46
C ASN A 58 8.80 -2.93 8.66
N LYS A 59 8.09 -3.48 9.64
CA LYS A 59 8.70 -4.20 10.77
C LYS A 59 9.46 -5.44 10.30
N GLU A 60 8.91 -6.19 9.36
CA GLU A 60 9.57 -7.36 8.78
C GLU A 60 10.86 -6.98 8.04
N ILE A 61 10.80 -5.95 7.20
CA ILE A 61 11.97 -5.43 6.48
C ILE A 61 13.06 -4.98 7.46
N GLN A 62 12.68 -4.22 8.51
CA GLN A 62 13.63 -3.78 9.55
C GLN A 62 14.27 -4.97 10.27
N SER A 63 13.49 -6.02 10.58
CA SER A 63 14.01 -7.26 11.18
C SER A 63 14.99 -7.97 10.25
N MET A 64 14.68 -8.06 8.95
CA MET A 64 15.58 -8.66 7.95
C MET A 64 16.88 -7.86 7.79
N ILE A 65 16.79 -6.53 7.71
CA ILE A 65 17.96 -5.65 7.63
C ILE A 65 18.83 -5.82 8.87
N LYS A 66 18.23 -5.85 10.06
CA LYS A 66 18.96 -6.05 11.31
C LYS A 66 19.72 -7.38 11.32
N LYS A 67 19.07 -8.48 10.92
CA LYS A 67 19.70 -9.80 10.79
C LYS A 67 20.88 -9.78 9.81
N ALA A 68 20.69 -9.17 8.64
CA ALA A 68 21.76 -9.05 7.64
C ALA A 68 22.96 -8.24 8.15
N LEU A 69 22.73 -7.19 8.96
CA LEU A 69 23.81 -6.40 9.58
C LEU A 69 24.56 -7.17 10.67
N GLU A 70 23.85 -7.96 11.47
CA GLU A 70 24.43 -8.84 12.50
C GLU A 70 25.28 -9.96 11.87
N GLU A 71 24.82 -10.54 10.76
CA GLU A 71 25.56 -11.56 10.00
C GLU A 71 26.81 -10.97 9.32
N LYS A 72 26.74 -9.74 8.81
CA LYS A 72 27.90 -9.05 8.20
C LYS A 72 28.99 -8.65 9.21
N SER A 73 28.63 -8.50 10.49
CA SER A 73 29.55 -8.08 11.55
C SER A 73 30.24 -9.25 12.26
N LYS A 74 29.95 -10.50 11.87
CA LYS A 74 30.65 -11.72 12.29
C LYS A 74 31.70 -12.12 11.27
#